data_AF-A0A957II91-F1
#
_entry.id   AF-A0A957II91-F1
#
_cell.length_a   1.000
_cell.length_b   1.000
_cell.length_c   1.000
_cell.angle_alpha   90.00
_cell.angle_beta   90.00
_cell.angle_gamma   90.00
#
_symmetry.space_group_name_H-M   'P 1'
#
loop_
_entity.id
_entity.type
_entity.pdbx_description
1 polymer ?
#
loop_
_entity_poly.entity_id
_entity_poly.type
_entity_poly.pdbx_seq_one_letter_code
_entity_poly.pdbx_strand_id
1 'polypeptide(L)'
;MRKLMVFWGLILVLAACGGETETAPSASSGQAIPPKAEQIICTAAYRSSVEVGIEREETLTFADVDDEQSIAFADMMFHAAYRTGAADNERNLRVWVTDAGDTAVYHTTLFQLAPNSGPQDQFVGGHGFTGLNYSYAPDSTAELQYWCAVEAAGQ
;
A
#
# COMPACT_ATOMS: atom_id res chain seq x y z
N MET A 1 42.22 25.21 32.98
CA MET A 1 43.64 24.81 32.79
C MET A 1 43.74 24.03 31.48
N ARG A 2 44.66 24.47 30.61
CA ARG A 2 44.99 23.90 29.29
C ARG A 2 45.51 22.47 29.37
N LYS A 3 45.27 21.66 28.33
CA LYS A 3 46.35 20.98 27.58
C LYS A 3 45.87 20.56 26.19
N LEU A 4 46.29 21.36 25.21
CA LEU A 4 46.50 20.95 23.82
C LEU A 4 47.59 19.87 23.80
N MET A 5 47.43 18.80 23.03
CA MET A 5 48.54 18.08 22.45
C MET A 5 48.26 17.79 20.97
N VAL A 6 49.03 18.49 20.15
CA VAL A 6 49.24 18.31 18.72
C VAL A 6 50.20 17.13 18.54
N PHE A 7 49.93 16.24 17.60
CA PHE A 7 50.96 15.38 17.03
C PHE A 7 50.91 15.45 15.50
N TRP A 8 51.96 16.05 14.94
CA TRP A 8 52.50 15.76 13.61
C TRP A 8 52.53 14.24 13.38
N GLY A 9 52.13 13.67 12.24
CA GLY A 9 52.56 14.01 10.89
C GLY A 9 53.52 12.90 10.41
N LEU A 10 53.02 11.96 9.61
CA LEU A 10 53.85 11.08 8.78
C LEU A 10 53.11 10.79 7.47
N ILE A 11 53.65 11.34 6.38
CA ILE A 11 53.28 11.05 5.00
C ILE A 11 54.22 9.94 4.50
N LEU A 12 53.68 8.89 3.85
CA LEU A 12 54.46 8.01 2.96
C LEU A 12 53.58 7.35 1.88
N VAL A 13 53.70 7.96 0.70
CA VAL A 13 53.65 7.54 -0.72
C VAL A 13 53.26 6.09 -1.10
N LEU A 14 52.28 6.05 -2.03
CA LEU A 14 51.96 5.13 -3.13
C LEU A 14 52.62 3.74 -3.22
N ALA A 15 51.75 2.72 -3.36
CA ALA A 15 51.92 1.64 -4.33
C ALA A 15 50.59 1.43 -5.09
N ALA A 16 50.59 1.80 -6.36
CA ALA A 16 49.57 1.44 -7.32
C ALA A 16 49.77 -0.03 -7.73
N CYS A 17 48.81 -0.89 -7.43
CA CYS A 17 48.59 -2.13 -8.16
C CYS A 17 47.20 -2.04 -8.76
N GLY A 18 47.16 -1.89 -10.08
CA GLY A 18 45.94 -2.02 -10.86
C GLY A 18 45.38 -3.42 -10.69
N GLY A 19 44.23 -3.49 -10.03
CA GLY A 19 43.27 -4.56 -10.28
C GLY A 19 42.23 -3.95 -11.21
N GLU A 20 42.23 -4.35 -12.47
CA GLU A 20 41.08 -4.17 -13.35
C GLU A 20 39.94 -4.99 -12.74
N THR A 21 39.11 -4.35 -11.92
CA THR A 21 37.79 -4.89 -11.61
C THR A 21 37.02 -4.82 -12.92
N GLU A 22 37.02 -5.93 -13.63
CA GLU A 22 36.11 -6.25 -14.70
C GLU A 22 34.70 -5.96 -14.18
N THR A 23 34.19 -4.77 -14.51
CA THR A 23 32.80 -4.38 -14.27
C THR A 23 31.96 -5.34 -15.10
N ALA A 24 31.57 -6.46 -14.48
CA ALA A 24 30.50 -7.28 -14.98
C ALA A 24 29.32 -6.33 -15.26
N PRO A 25 28.77 -6.30 -16.49
CA PRO A 25 27.58 -5.52 -16.73
C PRO A 25 26.53 -6.04 -15.75
N SER A 26 26.10 -5.15 -14.86
CA SER A 26 24.96 -5.40 -13.99
C SER A 26 23.80 -5.71 -14.91
N ALA A 27 23.49 -7.00 -15.07
CA ALA A 27 22.33 -7.44 -15.80
C ALA A 27 21.14 -6.88 -15.04
N SER A 28 20.64 -5.73 -15.50
CA SER A 28 19.28 -5.32 -15.22
C SER A 28 18.42 -6.46 -15.72
N SER A 29 18.03 -7.35 -14.83
CA SER A 29 16.94 -8.28 -15.07
C SER A 29 15.79 -7.41 -15.52
N GLY A 30 15.51 -7.40 -16.82
CA GLY A 30 14.44 -6.63 -17.45
C GLY A 30 13.11 -7.19 -17.00
N GLN A 31 12.79 -7.00 -15.73
CA GLN A 31 11.55 -7.40 -15.14
C GLN A 31 10.49 -6.53 -15.78
N ALA A 32 9.62 -7.16 -16.57
CA ALA A 32 8.56 -6.48 -17.28
C ALA A 32 7.75 -5.67 -16.27
N ILE A 33 7.54 -4.38 -16.58
CA ILE A 33 6.67 -3.53 -15.78
C ILE A 33 5.26 -4.14 -15.86
N PRO A 34 4.63 -4.49 -14.73
CA PRO A 34 3.30 -5.06 -14.75
C PRO A 34 2.34 -4.10 -15.47
N PRO A 35 1.44 -4.61 -16.33
CA PRO A 35 0.43 -3.76 -16.93
C PRO A 35 -0.41 -3.10 -15.85
N LYS A 36 -1.06 -1.98 -16.19
CA LYS A 36 -2.09 -1.41 -15.31
C LYS A 36 -3.18 -2.47 -15.09
N ALA A 37 -3.65 -2.57 -13.85
CA ALA A 37 -4.79 -3.41 -13.53
C ALA A 37 -6.03 -2.90 -14.27
N GLU A 38 -6.82 -3.81 -14.83
CA GLU A 38 -8.10 -3.46 -15.45
C GLU A 38 -9.08 -2.97 -14.39
N GLN A 39 -9.06 -3.63 -13.22
CA GLN A 39 -9.91 -3.29 -12.08
C GLN A 39 -9.15 -3.43 -10.76
N ILE A 40 -9.51 -2.56 -9.80
CA ILE A 40 -9.20 -2.72 -8.38
C ILE A 40 -10.50 -3.10 -7.68
N ILE A 41 -10.49 -4.19 -6.94
CA ILE A 41 -11.65 -4.68 -6.18
C ILE A 41 -11.30 -4.60 -4.70
N CYS A 42 -12.06 -3.81 -3.95
CA CYS A 42 -11.95 -3.68 -2.50
C CYS A 42 -13.07 -4.45 -1.82
N THR A 43 -12.74 -5.45 -1.02
CA THR A 43 -13.69 -6.24 -0.24
C THR A 43 -13.75 -5.74 1.20
N ALA A 44 -14.96 -5.65 1.75
CA ALA A 44 -15.22 -5.32 3.14
C ALA A 44 -16.15 -6.37 3.78
N ALA A 45 -15.69 -7.01 4.85
CA ALA A 45 -16.38 -8.07 5.57
C ALA A 45 -16.64 -7.64 7.02
N TYR A 46 -17.92 -7.53 7.37
CA TYR A 46 -18.41 -6.97 8.63
C TYR A 46 -18.95 -8.05 9.57
N ARG A 47 -18.70 -7.84 10.87
CA ARG A 47 -19.37 -8.52 11.97
C ARG A 47 -19.62 -7.56 13.13
N SER A 48 -20.78 -7.70 13.77
CA SER A 48 -21.20 -6.91 14.93
C SER A 48 -20.41 -7.25 16.21
N SER A 49 -19.77 -8.42 16.26
CA SER A 49 -18.87 -8.83 17.33
C SER A 49 -17.82 -9.80 16.80
N VAL A 50 -16.62 -9.78 17.38
CA VAL A 50 -15.58 -10.79 17.09
C VAL A 50 -15.97 -12.22 17.52
N GLU A 51 -17.02 -12.34 18.34
CA GLU A 51 -17.57 -13.62 18.80
C GLU A 51 -18.52 -14.28 17.78
N VAL A 52 -18.95 -13.54 16.76
CA VAL A 52 -19.76 -14.06 15.66
C VAL A 52 -18.93 -14.15 14.36
N GLY A 53 -19.42 -14.96 13.42
CA GLY A 53 -18.85 -15.04 12.07
C GLY A 53 -19.07 -13.75 11.27
N ILE A 54 -18.48 -13.66 10.08
CA ILE A 54 -18.79 -12.57 9.13
C ILE A 54 -20.27 -12.63 8.77
N GLU A 55 -20.97 -11.52 8.99
CA GLU A 55 -22.42 -11.40 8.79
C GLU A 55 -22.76 -10.81 7.42
N ARG A 56 -21.89 -9.93 6.89
CA ARG A 56 -22.05 -9.30 5.59
C ARG A 56 -20.70 -9.06 4.95
N GLU A 57 -20.57 -9.40 3.67
CA GLU A 57 -19.40 -9.13 2.85
C GLU A 57 -19.84 -8.43 1.58
N GLU A 58 -19.17 -7.35 1.21
CA GLU A 58 -19.46 -6.55 0.02
C GLU A 58 -18.19 -6.06 -0.68
N THR A 59 -18.31 -5.69 -1.94
CA THR A 59 -17.19 -5.26 -2.78
C THR A 59 -17.44 -3.90 -3.42
N LEU A 60 -16.39 -3.09 -3.50
CA LEU A 60 -16.30 -1.89 -4.35
C LEU A 60 -15.37 -2.20 -5.52
N THR A 61 -15.77 -1.81 -6.72
CA THR A 61 -14.99 -2.07 -7.94
C THR A 61 -14.65 -0.76 -8.62
N PHE A 62 -13.37 -0.56 -8.89
CA PHE A 62 -12.82 0.62 -9.53
C PHE A 62 -12.19 0.24 -10.87
N ALA A 63 -12.62 0.90 -11.95
CA ALA A 63 -11.89 0.89 -13.22
C ALA A 63 -10.69 1.87 -13.17
N ASP A 64 -9.88 1.97 -14.24
CA ASP A 64 -8.78 2.95 -14.33
C ASP A 64 -9.29 4.39 -14.59
N VAL A 65 -10.19 4.88 -13.73
CA VAL A 65 -10.78 6.23 -13.75
C VAL A 65 -10.90 6.76 -12.32
N ASP A 66 -10.79 8.08 -12.14
CA ASP A 66 -10.98 8.68 -10.81
C ASP A 66 -12.40 8.42 -10.30
N ASP A 67 -12.50 7.81 -9.12
CA ASP A 67 -13.80 7.45 -8.53
C ASP A 67 -13.71 7.30 -7.01
N GLU A 68 -14.84 7.41 -6.33
CA GLU A 68 -14.97 7.32 -4.88
C GLU A 68 -16.29 6.65 -4.51
N GLN A 69 -16.20 5.59 -3.71
CA GLN A 69 -17.34 4.75 -3.35
C GLN A 69 -17.30 4.39 -1.86
N SER A 70 -18.46 4.05 -1.31
CA SER A 70 -18.63 3.70 0.10
C SER A 70 -19.66 2.60 0.31
N ILE A 71 -19.46 1.78 1.35
CA ILE A 71 -20.42 0.77 1.83
C ILE A 71 -20.79 1.07 3.28
N ALA A 72 -22.07 1.26 3.55
CA ALA A 72 -22.59 1.43 4.90
C ALA A 72 -22.87 0.06 5.55
N PHE A 73 -22.32 -0.14 6.75
CA PHE A 73 -22.67 -1.22 7.69
C PHE A 73 -23.37 -0.64 8.92
N ALA A 74 -23.75 -1.48 9.88
CA ALA A 74 -24.54 -1.04 11.04
C ALA A 74 -23.77 -0.05 11.93
N ASP A 75 -22.51 -0.35 12.27
CA ASP A 75 -21.70 0.47 13.19
C ASP A 75 -20.58 1.26 12.48
N MET A 76 -20.33 0.96 11.20
CA MET A 76 -19.18 1.48 10.45
C MET A 76 -19.54 1.76 9.00
N MET A 77 -18.72 2.59 8.35
CA MET A 77 -18.75 2.79 6.91
C MET A 77 -17.37 2.55 6.33
N PHE A 78 -17.32 1.73 5.28
CA PHE A 78 -16.11 1.49 4.50
C PHE A 78 -16.09 2.45 3.31
N HIS A 79 -14.96 3.09 3.09
CA HIS A 79 -14.79 4.03 1.98
C HIS A 79 -13.52 3.73 1.21
N ALA A 80 -13.57 3.90 -0.11
CA ALA A 80 -12.41 3.83 -0.96
C ALA A 80 -12.48 4.90 -2.07
N ALA A 81 -11.34 5.53 -2.33
CA ALA A 81 -11.16 6.52 -3.38
C ALA A 81 -9.96 6.13 -4.22
N TYR A 82 -10.19 5.93 -5.52
CA TYR A 82 -9.13 5.69 -6.47
C TYR A 82 -8.88 6.96 -7.30
N ARG A 83 -7.60 7.29 -7.49
CA ARG A 83 -7.15 8.41 -8.31
C ARG A 83 -6.09 7.90 -9.28
N THR A 84 -6.31 8.16 -10.57
CA THR A 84 -5.42 7.80 -11.68
C THR A 84 -4.14 8.64 -11.70
N GLY A 85 -4.13 9.78 -11.02
CA GLY A 85 -3.03 10.74 -11.02
C GLY A 85 -2.99 11.61 -12.27
N ALA A 86 -4.07 11.70 -13.07
CA ALA A 86 -4.08 12.53 -14.28
C ALA A 86 -3.87 14.03 -14.00
N ALA A 87 -4.24 14.50 -12.80
CA ALA A 87 -4.14 15.90 -12.42
C ALA A 87 -2.77 16.30 -11.84
N ASP A 88 -2.11 15.39 -11.11
CA ASP A 88 -0.95 15.68 -10.26
C ASP A 88 0.20 14.66 -10.39
N ASN A 89 0.03 13.64 -11.24
CA ASN A 89 0.88 12.46 -11.36
C ASN A 89 0.96 11.60 -10.07
N GLU A 90 0.01 11.75 -9.15
CA GLU A 90 -0.07 10.97 -7.92
C GLU A 90 -1.18 9.94 -8.01
N ARG A 91 -0.88 8.82 -8.66
CA ARG A 91 -1.80 7.68 -8.68
C ARG A 91 -1.88 7.05 -7.29
N ASN A 92 -3.08 6.91 -6.75
CA ASN A 92 -3.26 6.36 -5.42
C ASN A 92 -4.61 5.69 -5.22
N LEU A 93 -4.66 4.81 -4.22
CA LEU A 93 -5.88 4.30 -3.63
C LEU A 93 -5.89 4.73 -2.15
N ARG A 94 -6.88 5.51 -1.75
CA ARG A 94 -7.14 5.81 -0.35
C ARG A 94 -8.27 4.92 0.14
N VAL A 95 -8.07 4.30 1.29
CA VAL A 95 -9.10 3.52 1.98
C VAL A 95 -9.26 4.09 3.38
N TRP A 96 -10.49 4.24 3.85
CA TRP A 96 -10.75 4.66 5.22
C TRP A 96 -12.03 4.05 5.77
N VAL A 97 -12.10 3.99 7.09
CA VAL A 97 -13.25 3.51 7.83
C VAL A 97 -13.71 4.59 8.78
N THR A 98 -15.01 4.85 8.80
CA THR A 98 -15.64 5.78 9.74
C THR A 98 -16.67 5.05 10.60
N ASP A 99 -17.22 5.76 11.58
CA ASP A 99 -18.52 5.41 12.16
C ASP A 99 -19.62 5.41 11.08
N ALA A 100 -20.75 4.78 11.39
CA ALA A 100 -21.90 4.72 10.47
C ALA A 100 -22.47 6.11 10.10
N GLY A 101 -22.24 7.13 10.93
CA GLY A 101 -22.66 8.51 10.67
C GLY A 101 -21.71 9.34 9.82
N ASP A 102 -20.54 8.80 9.43
CA ASP A 102 -19.46 9.52 8.74
C ASP A 102 -19.02 10.79 9.49
N THR A 103 -18.91 10.69 10.82
CA THR A 103 -18.54 11.78 11.73
C THR A 103 -17.17 11.60 12.38
N ALA A 104 -16.66 10.36 12.46
CA ALA A 104 -15.40 10.01 13.07
C ALA A 104 -14.64 8.98 12.21
N VAL A 105 -13.37 9.26 11.91
CA VAL A 105 -12.50 8.34 11.16
C VAL A 105 -11.80 7.40 12.13
N TYR A 106 -12.03 6.09 12.00
CA TYR A 106 -11.37 5.05 12.77
C TYR A 106 -10.02 4.66 12.19
N HIS A 107 -9.91 4.65 10.86
CA HIS A 107 -8.70 4.25 10.13
C HIS A 107 -8.61 5.01 8.81
N THR A 108 -7.42 5.46 8.39
CA THR A 108 -7.16 5.80 6.98
C THR A 108 -5.78 5.30 6.51
N THR A 109 -5.72 4.74 5.30
CA THR A 109 -4.48 4.38 4.62
C THR A 109 -4.49 4.98 3.21
N LEU A 110 -3.35 5.53 2.80
CA LEU A 110 -3.09 5.93 1.42
C LEU A 110 -2.07 4.96 0.81
N PHE A 111 -2.48 4.24 -0.24
CA PHE A 111 -1.61 3.41 -1.04
C PHE A 111 -1.18 4.19 -2.27
N GLN A 112 0.08 4.64 -2.29
CA GLN A 112 0.66 5.25 -3.48
C GLN A 112 1.00 4.17 -4.51
N LEU A 113 0.51 4.35 -5.73
CA LEU A 113 0.64 3.39 -6.82
C LEU A 113 1.59 3.96 -7.88
N ALA A 114 2.36 3.08 -8.51
CA ALA A 114 3.19 3.50 -9.62
C ALA A 114 2.30 4.01 -10.79
N PRO A 115 2.66 5.14 -11.42
CA PRO A 115 1.80 5.77 -12.44
C PRO A 115 1.65 4.92 -13.71
N ASN A 116 2.66 4.11 -14.02
CA ASN A 116 2.75 3.33 -15.26
C ASN A 116 2.69 1.81 -15.06
N SER A 117 2.31 1.33 -13.86
CA SER A 117 2.16 -0.10 -13.58
C SER A 117 1.02 -0.39 -12.61
N GLY A 118 0.36 -1.53 -12.73
CA GLY A 118 -0.64 -1.97 -11.76
C GLY A 118 -0.01 -2.33 -10.40
N PRO A 119 -0.74 -2.18 -9.28
CA PRO A 119 -0.36 -2.90 -8.07
C PRO A 119 -0.35 -4.40 -8.34
N GLN A 120 0.41 -5.16 -7.55
CA GLN A 120 0.49 -6.61 -7.68
C GLN A 120 0.05 -7.24 -6.37
N ASP A 121 -0.84 -8.22 -6.47
CA ASP A 121 -1.26 -9.00 -5.32
C ASP A 121 -0.06 -9.80 -4.82
N GLN A 122 0.32 -9.54 -3.56
CA GLN A 122 1.59 -10.00 -2.99
C GLN A 122 1.39 -10.70 -1.64
N PHE A 123 0.19 -10.63 -1.08
CA PHE A 123 -0.12 -11.26 0.20
C PHE A 123 -0.68 -12.66 0.00
N VAL A 124 -0.02 -13.65 0.63
CA VAL A 124 -0.51 -15.02 0.72
C VAL A 124 -1.84 -15.02 1.49
N GLY A 125 -2.87 -15.69 0.96
CA GLY A 125 -4.21 -15.74 1.55
C GLY A 125 -5.32 -15.06 0.75
N GLY A 126 -4.99 -14.42 -0.39
CA GLY A 126 -6.00 -13.81 -1.27
C GLY A 126 -6.43 -12.40 -0.85
N HIS A 127 -5.64 -11.73 -0.01
CA HIS A 127 -5.92 -10.37 0.48
C HIS A 127 -5.26 -9.26 -0.35
N GLY A 128 -5.09 -9.54 -1.64
CA GLY A 128 -4.68 -8.58 -2.65
C GLY A 128 -3.29 -7.96 -2.43
N PHE A 129 -3.16 -6.70 -2.80
CA PHE A 129 -1.93 -5.91 -2.69
C PHE A 129 -1.89 -5.04 -1.43
N THR A 130 -3.03 -4.84 -0.77
CA THR A 130 -3.11 -4.07 0.49
C THR A 130 -2.92 -4.92 1.74
N GLY A 131 -3.09 -6.25 1.61
CA GLY A 131 -3.17 -7.16 2.74
C GLY A 131 -4.51 -7.03 3.48
N LEU A 132 -4.74 -7.94 4.42
CA LEU A 132 -5.93 -7.93 5.28
C LEU A 132 -5.77 -6.89 6.38
N ASN A 133 -6.70 -5.95 6.43
CA ASN A 133 -6.76 -4.89 7.41
C ASN A 133 -8.00 -5.08 8.29
N TYR A 134 -7.92 -4.58 9.53
CA TYR A 134 -8.99 -4.68 10.52
C TYR A 134 -9.25 -3.29 11.09
N SER A 135 -10.52 -2.93 11.21
CA SER A 135 -10.98 -1.74 11.94
C SER A 135 -12.00 -2.15 12.98
N TYR A 136 -11.93 -1.54 14.16
CA TYR A 136 -12.84 -1.80 15.28
C TYR A 136 -13.58 -0.52 15.63
N ALA A 137 -14.89 -0.61 15.80
CA ALA A 137 -15.68 0.53 16.27
C ALA A 137 -15.40 0.75 17.77
N PRO A 138 -14.98 1.94 18.23
CA PRO A 138 -14.62 2.17 19.63
C PRO A 138 -15.79 2.00 20.62
N ASP A 139 -17.02 2.26 20.15
CA ASP A 139 -18.23 2.28 20.97
C ASP A 139 -19.09 1.01 20.81
N SER A 140 -18.60 0.00 20.09
CA SER A 140 -19.25 -1.30 19.95
C SER A 140 -18.24 -2.44 19.93
N THR A 141 -18.73 -3.67 19.74
CA THR A 141 -17.88 -4.86 19.57
C THR A 141 -17.56 -5.13 18.10
N ALA A 142 -18.02 -4.27 17.19
CA ALA A 142 -17.97 -4.54 15.77
C ALA A 142 -16.56 -4.49 15.19
N GLU A 143 -16.34 -5.34 14.21
CA GLU A 143 -15.11 -5.44 13.43
C GLU A 143 -15.44 -5.40 11.95
N LEU A 144 -14.65 -4.63 11.21
CA LEU A 144 -14.63 -4.60 9.76
C LEU A 144 -13.27 -5.09 9.28
N GLN A 145 -13.26 -6.17 8.50
CA GLN A 145 -12.09 -6.65 7.78
C GLN A 145 -12.14 -6.10 6.36
N TYR A 146 -11.01 -5.67 5.81
CA TYR A 146 -10.99 -5.19 4.43
C TYR A 146 -9.64 -5.39 3.75
N TRP A 147 -9.68 -5.52 2.42
CA TRP A 147 -8.51 -5.59 1.55
C TRP A 147 -8.89 -5.15 0.14
N CYS A 148 -7.91 -4.76 -0.67
CA CYS A 148 -8.08 -4.50 -2.09
C CYS A 148 -7.10 -5.35 -2.90
N ALA A 149 -7.62 -5.93 -3.97
CA ALA A 149 -6.92 -6.79 -4.92
C ALA A 149 -7.01 -6.22 -6.33
N VAL A 150 -6.16 -6.70 -7.21
CA VAL A 150 -6.26 -6.42 -8.65
C VAL A 150 -6.88 -7.60 -9.38
N GLU A 151 -7.84 -7.33 -10.26
CA GLU A 151 -8.19 -8.32 -11.29
C GLU A 151 -7.17 -8.17 -12.42
N ALA A 152 -6.41 -9.26 -12.68
CA ALA A 152 -5.42 -9.25 -13.75
C ALA A 152 -6.12 -9.09 -15.10
N ALA A 153 -5.57 -8.21 -15.94
CA ALA A 153 -6.01 -8.00 -17.30
C ALA A 153 -5.88 -9.30 -18.12
N GLY A 154 -6.99 -10.00 -18.37
CA GLY A 154 -7.12 -11.09 -19.34
C GLY A 154 -6.20 -12.31 -19.17
N GLN A 155 -6.50 -13.18 -18.20
CA GLN A 155 -6.20 -14.62 -18.33
C GLN A 155 -7.39 -15.38 -18.91
#